data_AF-A0A0B3AEU6-F1
#
_entry.id   AF-A0A0B3AEU6-F1
#
_cell.length_a   1.000
_cell.length_b   1.000
_cell.length_c   1.000
_cell.angle_alpha   90.00
_cell.angle_beta   90.00
_cell.angle_gamma   90.00
#
_symmetry.space_group_name_H-M   'P 1'
#
loop_
_entity.id
_entity.type
_entity.pdbx_description
1 polymer ?
#
loop_
_entity_poly.entity_id
_entity_poly.type
_entity_poly.pdbx_seq_one_letter_code
_entity_poly.pdbx_strand_id
1 'polypeptide(L)'
;MKGQVQTQVFFYILGLIIMSLILIIGYRGIKSIGSQAEQAKVISFEKDMYNAIKAMKGDVGSTRTEVFYPPAGIEYICFYGPTASSPPIDSYYLPPMVKSTIQSGAKDNMFVMKRVTVDASGNINGGTIEHQTNVGEIIVNDITKVCHKVAGGQVNIKLEGKGNKVMIQDPVS
;
A
#
# COMPACT_ATOMS: atom_id res chain seq x y z
N MET A 1 37.50 56.46 6.43
CA MET A 1 36.41 55.77 7.15
C MET A 1 35.23 55.31 6.29
N LYS A 2 35.05 55.75 5.03
CA LYS A 2 33.92 55.31 4.17
C LYS A 2 34.06 53.88 3.58
N GLY A 3 35.27 53.29 3.54
CA GLY A 3 35.50 51.95 2.99
C GLY A 3 35.06 50.79 3.89
N GLN A 4 35.01 50.97 5.21
CA GLN A 4 34.70 49.89 6.16
C GLN A 4 33.20 49.50 6.15
N VAL A 5 32.31 50.46 5.88
CA VAL A 5 30.86 50.23 5.78
C VAL A 5 30.53 49.42 4.51
N GLN A 6 31.23 49.68 3.41
CA GLN A 6 30.98 49.00 2.13
C GLN A 6 31.35 47.51 2.18
N THR A 7 32.42 47.15 2.90
CA THR A 7 32.83 45.75 3.07
C THR A 7 31.84 44.96 3.94
N GLN A 8 31.30 45.57 5.00
CA GLN A 8 30.30 44.91 5.86
C GLN A 8 29.03 44.55 5.09
N VAL A 9 28.51 45.47 4.26
CA VAL A 9 27.30 45.22 3.46
C VAL A 9 27.49 44.05 2.49
N PHE A 10 28.66 43.93 1.86
CA PHE A 10 28.97 42.81 0.98
C PHE A 10 28.93 41.45 1.69
N PHE A 11 29.50 41.35 2.90
CA PHE A 11 29.48 40.12 3.68
C PHE A 11 28.06 39.73 4.12
N TYR A 12 27.19 40.69 4.44
CA TYR A 12 25.79 40.39 4.74
C TYR A 12 25.04 39.81 3.54
N ILE A 13 25.25 40.38 2.34
CA ILE A 13 24.64 39.87 1.10
C ILE A 13 25.16 38.47 0.79
N LEU A 14 26.48 38.25 0.90
CA LEU A 14 27.09 36.94 0.67
C LEU A 14 26.56 35.90 1.68
N GLY A 15 26.42 36.28 2.95
CA GLY A 15 25.83 35.44 3.99
C GLY A 15 24.39 35.03 3.68
N LEU A 16 23.56 35.96 3.19
CA LEU A 16 22.19 35.65 2.76
C LEU A 16 22.15 34.68 1.58
N ILE A 17 23.06 34.83 0.61
CA ILE A 17 23.15 33.92 -0.53
C ILE A 17 23.54 32.51 -0.06
N ILE A 18 24.57 32.40 0.78
CA ILE A 18 25.01 31.12 1.33
C ILE A 18 23.90 30.46 2.15
N MET A 19 23.23 31.21 3.02
CA MET A 19 22.12 30.71 3.82
C MET A 19 20.97 30.21 2.93
N SER A 20 20.64 30.95 1.87
CA SER A 20 19.60 30.56 0.91
C SER A 20 19.96 29.26 0.17
N LEU A 21 21.22 29.10 -0.24
CA LEU A 21 21.70 27.88 -0.89
C LEU A 21 21.63 26.68 0.06
N ILE A 22 22.07 26.84 1.31
CA ILE A 22 21.99 25.78 2.33
C ILE A 22 20.54 25.35 2.54
N LEU A 23 19.60 26.30 2.64
CA LEU A 23 18.17 26.00 2.81
C LEU A 23 17.60 25.24 1.61
N ILE A 24 17.92 25.65 0.37
CA ILE A 24 17.43 24.98 -0.84
C ILE A 24 17.96 23.55 -0.92
N ILE A 25 19.26 23.35 -0.68
CA ILE A 25 19.90 22.04 -0.73
C ILE A 25 19.36 21.15 0.39
N GLY A 26 19.28 21.67 1.62
CA GLY A 26 18.73 20.97 2.77
C GLY A 26 17.29 20.52 2.54
N TYR A 27 16.43 21.41 2.06
CA TYR A 27 15.03 21.08 1.77
C TYR A 27 14.88 20.00 0.70
N ARG A 28 15.63 20.10 -0.40
CA ARG A 28 15.59 19.09 -1.48
C ARG A 28 16.14 17.73 -1.01
N GLY A 29 17.20 17.74 -0.22
CA GLY A 29 17.80 16.52 0.36
C GLY A 29 16.82 15.78 1.26
N ILE A 30 16.19 16.49 2.21
CA ILE A 30 15.19 15.91 3.13
C ILE A 30 14.01 15.32 2.34
N LYS A 31 13.50 16.04 1.33
CA LYS A 31 12.37 15.58 0.51
C LYS A 31 12.71 14.31 -0.28
N SER A 32 13.91 14.24 -0.86
CA SER A 32 14.37 13.06 -1.61
C SER A 32 14.49 11.83 -0.71
N ILE A 33 15.10 11.98 0.47
CA ILE A 33 15.25 10.90 1.46
C ILE A 33 13.88 10.39 1.91
N GLY A 34 12.94 11.29 2.19
CA GLY A 34 11.57 10.91 2.56
C GLY A 34 10.89 10.07 1.48
N SER A 35 11.02 10.44 0.20
CA SER A 35 10.41 9.67 -0.89
C SER A 35 11.03 8.28 -1.09
N GLN A 36 12.33 8.12 -0.87
CA GLN A 36 13.01 6.83 -0.96
C GLN A 36 12.65 5.92 0.21
N ALA A 37 12.56 6.48 1.42
CA ALA A 37 12.13 5.76 2.61
C ALA A 37 10.71 5.21 2.45
N GLU A 38 9.82 5.98 1.82
CA GLU A 38 8.44 5.54 1.60
C GLU A 38 8.35 4.42 0.55
N GLN A 39 9.14 4.47 -0.52
CA GLN A 39 9.24 3.36 -1.48
C GLN A 39 9.76 2.07 -0.82
N ALA A 40 10.75 2.18 0.07
CA ALA A 40 11.26 1.04 0.80
C ALA A 40 10.19 0.40 1.72
N LYS A 41 9.33 1.21 2.35
CA LYS A 41 8.20 0.69 3.15
C LYS A 41 7.18 -0.06 2.31
N VAL A 42 6.87 0.42 1.10
CA VAL A 42 5.96 -0.28 0.18
C VAL A 42 6.50 -1.68 -0.12
N ILE A 43 7.76 -1.77 -0.53
CA ILE A 43 8.41 -3.05 -0.88
C ILE A 43 8.45 -3.98 0.34
N SER A 44 8.77 -3.45 1.53
CA SER A 44 8.76 -4.25 2.76
C SER A 44 7.36 -4.78 3.06
N PHE A 45 6.34 -3.92 3.00
CA PHE A 45 4.96 -4.30 3.25
C PHE A 45 4.47 -5.39 2.29
N GLU A 46 4.74 -5.26 0.99
CA GLU A 46 4.38 -6.28 -0.01
C GLU A 46 5.10 -7.61 0.26
N LYS A 47 6.38 -7.54 0.63
CA LYS A 47 7.20 -8.71 0.95
C LYS A 47 6.71 -9.41 2.21
N ASP A 48 6.38 -8.65 3.25
CA ASP A 48 5.87 -9.17 4.52
C ASP A 48 4.53 -9.88 4.30
N MET A 49 3.63 -9.27 3.50
CA MET A 49 2.36 -9.87 3.10
C MET A 49 2.57 -11.19 2.33
N TYR A 50 3.43 -11.17 1.32
CA TYR A 50 3.75 -12.35 0.52
C TYR A 50 4.32 -13.47 1.39
N ASN A 51 5.23 -13.15 2.31
CA ASN A 51 5.85 -14.12 3.20
C ASN A 51 4.84 -14.71 4.19
N ALA A 52 3.95 -13.90 4.76
CA ALA A 52 2.90 -14.36 5.66
C ALA A 52 1.94 -15.34 4.95
N ILE A 53 1.50 -14.99 3.74
CA ILE A 53 0.66 -15.89 2.94
C ILE A 53 1.43 -17.17 2.57
N LYS A 54 2.69 -17.04 2.14
CA LYS A 54 3.52 -18.21 1.82
C LYS A 54 3.72 -19.15 3.01
N ALA A 55 3.90 -18.60 4.22
CA ALA A 55 4.06 -19.37 5.44
C ALA A 55 2.78 -20.15 5.80
N MET A 56 1.60 -19.58 5.54
CA MET A 56 0.32 -20.22 5.85
C MET A 56 -0.07 -21.34 4.88
N LYS A 57 0.54 -21.42 3.69
CA LYS A 57 0.23 -22.45 2.68
C LYS A 57 0.40 -23.86 3.27
N GLY A 58 1.51 -24.14 3.95
CA GLY A 58 1.80 -25.46 4.53
C GLY A 58 0.97 -25.84 5.76
N ASP A 59 0.41 -24.86 6.48
CA ASP A 59 -0.23 -25.05 7.79
C ASP A 59 -1.75 -25.29 7.63
N VAL A 60 -2.13 -26.43 7.06
CA VAL A 60 -3.54 -26.74 6.75
C VAL A 60 -4.42 -26.73 8.00
N GLY A 61 -5.52 -25.97 7.96
CA GLY A 61 -6.48 -25.82 9.06
C GLY A 61 -6.01 -24.86 10.16
N SER A 62 -4.76 -24.38 10.10
CA SER A 62 -4.28 -23.32 10.98
C SER A 62 -4.87 -21.98 10.55
N THR A 63 -5.28 -21.19 11.53
CA THR A 63 -5.75 -19.82 11.36
C THR A 63 -4.86 -18.88 12.15
N ARG A 64 -4.38 -17.82 11.51
CA ARG A 64 -3.58 -16.76 12.16
C ARG A 64 -4.12 -15.39 11.76
N THR A 65 -4.17 -14.47 12.72
CA THR A 65 -4.45 -13.06 12.44
C THR A 65 -3.12 -12.34 12.46
N GLU A 66 -2.69 -11.86 11.29
CA GLU A 66 -1.44 -11.14 11.12
C GLU A 66 -1.73 -9.63 11.08
N VAL A 67 -0.84 -8.86 11.69
CA VAL A 67 -0.91 -7.39 11.72
C VAL A 67 0.12 -6.84 10.76
N PHE A 68 -0.33 -6.06 9.78
CA PHE A 68 0.56 -5.40 8.83
C PHE A 68 0.50 -3.89 8.99
N TYR A 69 1.62 -3.23 8.66
CA TYR A 69 1.79 -1.79 8.76
C TYR A 69 1.96 -1.21 7.35
N PRO A 70 0.85 -0.82 6.69
CA PRO A 70 0.94 -0.25 5.36
C PRO A 70 1.63 1.13 5.37
N PRO A 71 2.21 1.54 4.23
CA PRO A 71 2.73 2.89 4.02
C PRO A 71 1.70 3.99 4.31
N ALA A 72 2.18 5.22 4.50
CA ALA A 72 1.33 6.33 4.89
C ALA A 72 0.31 6.68 3.79
N GLY A 73 -0.92 6.95 4.23
CA GLY A 73 -2.03 7.39 3.38
C GLY A 73 -2.81 6.26 2.71
N ILE A 74 -2.45 4.99 2.90
CA ILE A 74 -3.28 3.85 2.47
C ILE A 74 -4.55 3.77 3.31
N GLU A 75 -5.69 3.59 2.63
CA GLU A 75 -7.00 3.50 3.28
C GLU A 75 -7.54 2.06 3.27
N TYR A 76 -7.33 1.32 2.17
CA TYR A 76 -7.82 -0.04 2.00
C TYR A 76 -6.80 -0.94 1.32
N ILE A 77 -6.84 -2.22 1.67
CA ILE A 77 -6.12 -3.29 0.98
C ILE A 77 -7.16 -4.31 0.56
N CYS A 78 -7.28 -4.52 -0.75
CA CYS A 78 -8.24 -5.44 -1.34
C CYS A 78 -7.54 -6.64 -1.96
N PHE A 79 -8.05 -7.81 -1.65
CA PHE A 79 -7.65 -9.08 -2.22
C PHE A 79 -8.74 -9.58 -3.15
N TYR A 80 -8.36 -10.03 -4.34
CA TYR A 80 -9.27 -10.58 -5.33
C TYR A 80 -8.87 -12.02 -5.64
N GLY A 81 -9.82 -12.94 -5.53
CA GLY A 81 -9.54 -14.35 -5.70
C GLY A 81 -10.80 -15.15 -5.98
N PRO A 82 -10.64 -16.41 -6.41
CA PRO A 82 -11.76 -17.35 -6.41
C PRO A 82 -12.20 -17.61 -4.97
N THR A 83 -13.48 -17.93 -4.78
CA THR A 83 -13.98 -18.42 -3.49
C THR A 83 -13.75 -19.92 -3.37
N ALA A 84 -14.00 -20.47 -2.18
CA ALA A 84 -13.93 -21.92 -1.97
C ALA A 84 -14.97 -22.70 -2.81
N SER A 85 -16.05 -22.04 -3.24
CA SER A 85 -17.23 -22.65 -3.86
C SER A 85 -17.55 -22.17 -5.29
N SER A 86 -16.86 -21.15 -5.81
CA SER A 86 -17.15 -20.54 -7.12
C SER A 86 -15.92 -20.50 -8.04
N PRO A 87 -16.09 -20.69 -9.37
CA PRO A 87 -14.99 -20.70 -10.36
C PRO A 87 -14.43 -19.27 -10.60
N PRO A 88 -13.49 -19.02 -11.54
CA PRO A 88 -12.64 -17.82 -11.49
C PRO A 88 -13.45 -16.53 -11.60
N ILE A 89 -12.91 -15.48 -10.95
CA ILE A 89 -13.48 -14.15 -10.78
C ILE A 89 -14.27 -13.70 -12.02
N ASP A 90 -15.59 -13.59 -11.91
CA ASP A 90 -16.39 -12.98 -12.97
C ASP A 90 -16.07 -11.47 -13.04
N SER A 91 -15.64 -11.04 -14.22
CA SER A 91 -15.26 -9.65 -14.50
C SER A 91 -16.37 -8.62 -14.28
N TYR A 92 -17.61 -9.08 -14.11
CA TYR A 92 -18.75 -8.22 -13.81
C TYR A 92 -18.68 -7.57 -12.42
N TYR A 93 -18.11 -8.27 -11.42
CA TYR A 93 -18.05 -7.80 -10.04
C TYR A 93 -16.76 -7.06 -9.68
N LEU A 94 -15.86 -6.89 -10.68
CA LEU A 94 -14.61 -6.19 -10.51
C LEU A 94 -14.81 -4.68 -10.73
N PRO A 95 -14.29 -3.83 -9.83
CA PRO A 95 -14.17 -2.40 -10.11
C PRO A 95 -13.42 -2.18 -11.44
N PRO A 96 -13.77 -1.16 -12.25
CA PRO A 96 -13.14 -0.93 -13.56
C PRO A 96 -11.61 -0.89 -13.51
N MET A 97 -11.04 -0.33 -12.44
CA MET A 97 -9.60 -0.24 -12.18
C MET A 97 -8.91 -1.59 -11.95
N VAL A 98 -9.61 -2.57 -11.37
CA VAL A 98 -9.10 -3.93 -11.16
C VAL A 98 -9.33 -4.77 -12.42
N LYS A 99 -10.45 -4.54 -13.10
CA LYS A 99 -10.80 -5.18 -14.36
C LYS A 99 -9.72 -4.93 -15.43
N SER A 100 -9.22 -3.70 -15.56
CA SER A 100 -8.13 -3.40 -16.52
C SER A 100 -6.84 -4.16 -16.23
N THR A 101 -6.51 -4.38 -14.96
CA THR A 101 -5.31 -5.14 -14.55
C THR A 101 -5.50 -6.63 -14.82
N ILE A 102 -6.65 -7.21 -14.50
CA ILE A 102 -6.89 -8.64 -14.75
C ILE A 102 -7.04 -8.93 -16.25
N GLN A 103 -7.67 -8.03 -17.01
CA GLN A 103 -7.82 -8.17 -18.47
C GLN A 103 -6.50 -8.03 -19.23
N SER A 104 -5.51 -7.32 -18.69
CA SER A 104 -4.16 -7.26 -19.29
C SER A 104 -3.34 -8.53 -19.06
N GLY A 105 -3.91 -9.53 -18.37
CA GLY A 105 -3.25 -10.80 -18.06
C GLY A 105 -2.34 -10.73 -16.83
N ALA A 106 -2.35 -9.62 -16.08
CA ALA A 106 -1.63 -9.54 -14.82
C ALA A 106 -2.24 -10.53 -13.81
N LYS A 107 -1.38 -11.20 -13.06
CA LYS A 107 -1.78 -12.16 -12.02
C LYS A 107 -2.00 -11.47 -10.67
N ASP A 108 -1.93 -10.15 -10.63
CA ASP A 108 -2.02 -9.38 -9.38
C ASP A 108 -3.38 -9.60 -8.72
N ASN A 109 -3.32 -9.92 -7.43
CA ASN A 109 -4.49 -10.28 -6.64
C ASN A 109 -4.55 -9.52 -5.32
N MET A 110 -3.58 -8.66 -5.03
CA MET A 110 -3.61 -7.69 -3.95
C MET A 110 -3.50 -6.27 -4.52
N PHE A 111 -4.38 -5.40 -4.06
CA PHE A 111 -4.49 -4.02 -4.50
C PHE A 111 -4.52 -3.09 -3.30
N VAL A 112 -3.59 -2.14 -3.28
CA VAL A 112 -3.41 -1.18 -2.19
C VAL A 112 -3.98 0.16 -2.66
N MET A 113 -4.97 0.68 -1.93
CA MET A 113 -5.83 1.77 -2.40
C MET A 113 -5.81 3.00 -1.49
N LYS A 114 -5.90 4.18 -2.11
CA LYS A 114 -6.09 5.50 -1.46
C LYS A 114 -7.33 6.20 -2.01
N ARG A 115 -7.84 7.19 -1.26
CA ARG A 115 -8.93 8.08 -1.69
C ARG A 115 -10.17 7.29 -2.11
N VAL A 116 -10.54 6.31 -1.30
CA VAL A 116 -11.54 5.32 -1.64
C VAL A 116 -12.94 5.88 -1.43
N THR A 117 -13.82 5.68 -2.40
CA THR A 117 -15.25 5.96 -2.26
C THR A 117 -15.99 4.69 -1.91
N VAL A 118 -16.61 4.68 -0.73
CA VAL A 118 -17.47 3.61 -0.23
C VAL A 118 -18.93 4.03 -0.31
N ASP A 119 -19.81 3.11 -0.70
CA ASP A 119 -21.26 3.33 -0.58
C ASP A 119 -21.80 3.08 0.83
N ALA A 120 -23.10 3.29 1.01
CA ALA A 120 -23.80 3.03 2.27
C ALA A 120 -23.78 1.56 2.72
N SER A 121 -23.45 0.63 1.80
CA SER A 121 -23.29 -0.79 2.09
C SER A 121 -21.83 -1.18 2.37
N GLY A 122 -20.91 -0.20 2.39
CA GLY A 122 -19.49 -0.42 2.62
C GLY A 122 -18.72 -0.92 1.38
N ASN A 123 -19.35 -1.00 0.21
CA ASN A 123 -18.66 -1.45 -1.00
C ASN A 123 -17.81 -0.34 -1.59
N ILE A 124 -16.59 -0.70 -1.99
CA ILE A 124 -15.67 0.18 -2.70
C ILE A 124 -16.13 0.33 -4.15
N ASN A 125 -16.52 1.56 -4.52
CA ASN A 125 -16.99 1.93 -5.86
C ASN A 125 -15.97 2.78 -6.63
N GLY A 126 -14.93 3.27 -5.95
CA GLY A 126 -13.88 4.08 -6.55
C GLY A 126 -12.68 4.26 -5.62
N GLY A 127 -11.58 4.74 -6.18
CA GLY A 127 -10.31 4.88 -5.48
C GLY A 127 -9.15 4.99 -6.45
N THR A 128 -7.96 5.26 -5.92
CA THR A 128 -6.70 5.20 -6.66
C THR A 128 -5.93 3.98 -6.21
N ILE A 129 -5.56 3.11 -7.15
CA ILE A 129 -4.61 2.02 -6.89
C ILE A 129 -3.23 2.67 -6.84
N GLU A 130 -2.59 2.63 -5.68
CA GLU A 130 -1.19 3.06 -5.55
C GLU A 130 -0.24 1.93 -5.94
N HIS A 131 -0.56 0.71 -5.48
CA HIS A 131 0.27 -0.48 -5.68
C HIS A 131 -0.61 -1.70 -5.93
N GLN A 132 -0.12 -2.61 -6.77
CA GLN A 132 -0.73 -3.89 -7.05
C GLN A 132 0.38 -4.96 -7.10
N THR A 133 0.11 -6.13 -6.54
CA THR A 133 1.09 -7.22 -6.53
C THR A 133 0.40 -8.58 -6.48
N ASN A 134 1.12 -9.61 -6.90
CA ASN A 134 0.70 -10.99 -6.74
C ASN A 134 1.24 -11.53 -5.40
N VAL A 135 0.34 -11.90 -4.50
CA VAL A 135 0.67 -12.49 -3.19
C VAL A 135 0.60 -14.02 -3.18
N GLY A 136 0.58 -14.66 -4.36
CA GLY A 136 0.50 -16.11 -4.51
C GLY A 136 -0.92 -16.64 -4.68
N GLU A 137 -1.13 -17.92 -4.36
CA GLU A 137 -2.43 -18.58 -4.52
C GLU A 137 -3.33 -18.35 -3.30
N ILE A 138 -4.33 -17.48 -3.47
CA ILE A 138 -5.30 -17.14 -2.43
C ILE A 138 -6.71 -17.58 -2.82
N ILE A 139 -7.55 -17.74 -1.81
CA ILE A 139 -9.00 -17.75 -1.93
C ILE A 139 -9.58 -16.70 -0.98
N VAL A 140 -10.75 -16.17 -1.31
CA VAL A 140 -11.43 -15.18 -0.47
C VAL A 140 -12.72 -15.78 0.10
N ASN A 141 -13.15 -15.30 1.27
CA ASN A 141 -14.37 -15.77 1.93
C ASN A 141 -15.65 -15.11 1.41
N ASP A 142 -15.56 -14.02 0.65
CA ASP A 142 -16.67 -13.30 0.01
C ASP A 142 -16.62 -13.44 -1.53
N ILE A 143 -17.71 -13.11 -2.24
CA ILE A 143 -18.05 -13.49 -3.63
C ILE A 143 -16.85 -13.53 -4.57
N THR A 144 -16.03 -12.48 -4.62
CA THR A 144 -14.81 -12.41 -5.44
C THR A 144 -13.72 -11.51 -4.86
N LYS A 145 -13.97 -10.86 -3.73
CA LYS A 145 -13.04 -9.89 -3.13
C LYS A 145 -13.19 -9.84 -1.63
N VAL A 146 -12.13 -9.46 -0.93
CA VAL A 146 -12.14 -9.07 0.48
C VAL A 146 -11.34 -7.79 0.61
N CYS A 147 -11.86 -6.78 1.28
CA CYS A 147 -11.20 -5.49 1.42
C CYS A 147 -11.09 -5.12 2.89
N HIS A 148 -9.87 -4.97 3.37
CA HIS A 148 -9.60 -4.56 4.75
C HIS A 148 -9.30 -3.08 4.81
N LYS A 149 -10.00 -2.39 5.72
CA LYS A 149 -9.74 -0.99 6.02
C LYS A 149 -8.50 -0.85 6.90
N VAL A 150 -7.64 0.10 6.58
CA VAL A 150 -6.52 0.50 7.44
C VAL A 150 -7.05 1.38 8.56
N ALA A 151 -6.79 0.98 9.81
CA ALA A 151 -7.21 1.71 11.00
C ALA A 151 -6.02 1.87 11.96
N GLY A 152 -5.78 3.08 12.44
CA GLY A 152 -4.64 3.34 13.35
C GLY A 152 -3.26 3.07 12.74
N GLY A 153 -3.13 3.11 11.40
CA GLY A 153 -1.87 2.83 10.70
C GLY A 153 -1.53 1.34 10.56
N GLN A 154 -2.46 0.46 10.91
CA GLN A 154 -2.31 -0.99 10.77
C GLN A 154 -3.54 -1.61 10.10
N VAL A 155 -3.36 -2.83 9.60
CA VAL A 155 -4.42 -3.67 9.06
C VAL A 155 -4.29 -5.06 9.67
N ASN A 156 -5.40 -5.61 10.15
CA ASN A 156 -5.44 -6.96 10.67
C ASN A 156 -6.05 -7.86 9.60
N ILE A 157 -5.34 -8.91 9.22
CA ILE A 157 -5.78 -9.83 8.16
C ILE A 157 -5.78 -11.23 8.74
N LYS A 158 -6.93 -11.89 8.66
CA LYS A 158 -7.08 -13.27 9.09
C LYS A 158 -6.76 -14.20 7.93
N LEU A 159 -5.73 -15.01 8.11
CA LEU A 159 -5.22 -15.98 7.15
C LEU A 159 -5.54 -17.39 7.64
N GLU A 160 -6.02 -18.25 6.74
CA GLU A 160 -6.22 -19.68 7.02
C GLU A 160 -5.55 -20.55 5.94
N GLY A 161 -4.74 -21.51 6.38
CA GLY A 161 -4.08 -22.46 5.48
C GLY A 161 -5.06 -23.49 4.93
N LYS A 162 -5.16 -23.60 3.61
CA LYS A 162 -6.01 -24.58 2.91
C LYS A 162 -5.18 -25.52 2.01
N GLY A 163 -3.93 -25.79 2.38
CA GLY A 163 -3.02 -26.66 1.62
C GLY A 163 -2.32 -25.90 0.50
N ASN A 164 -2.82 -25.95 -0.73
CA ASN A 164 -2.15 -25.25 -1.83
C ASN A 164 -2.50 -23.76 -1.90
N LYS A 165 -3.49 -23.32 -1.12
CA LYS A 165 -4.00 -21.95 -1.11
C LYS A 165 -4.13 -21.43 0.31
N VAL A 166 -4.18 -20.11 0.44
CA VAL A 166 -4.50 -19.44 1.70
C VAL A 166 -5.83 -18.72 1.57
N MET A 167 -6.73 -18.95 2.52
CA MET A 167 -7.97 -18.20 2.61
C MET A 167 -7.73 -16.89 3.36
N ILE A 168 -8.09 -15.79 2.71
CA ILE A 168 -8.13 -14.46 3.31
C ILE A 168 -9.56 -14.22 3.78
N GLN A 169 -9.71 -13.85 5.05
CA GLN A 169 -10.99 -13.61 5.69
C GLN A 169 -11.00 -12.21 6.29
N ASP A 170 -12.17 -11.59 6.34
CA ASP A 170 -12.37 -10.42 7.18
C ASP A 170 -12.07 -10.74 8.65
N PRO A 171 -11.30 -9.87 9.35
CA PRO A 171 -11.28 -9.90 10.78
C PRO A 171 -12.72 -9.60 11.22
N VAL A 172 -13.39 -10.65 11.70
CA VAL A 172 -14.77 -10.66 12.15
C VAL A 172 -15.14 -9.36 12.85
N SER A 173 -16.26 -8.76 12.41
CA SER A 173 -16.92 -7.62 13.07
C SER A 173 -17.48 -8.01 14.43
#